data_AF-A0A2T7X269-F1
#
_entry.id   AF-A0A2T7X269-F1
#
_cell.length_a   1.000
_cell.length_b   1.000
_cell.length_c   1.000
_cell.angle_alpha   90.00
_cell.angle_beta   90.00
_cell.angle_gamma   90.00
#
_symmetry.space_group_name_H-M   'P 1'
#
loop_
_entity.id
_entity.type
_entity.pdbx_description
1 polymer ?
#
loop_
_entity_poly.entity_id
_entity_poly.type
_entity_poly.pdbx_seq_one_letter_code
_entity_poly.pdbx_strand_id
1 'polypeptide(L)'
;MSMLHSIFATSLLIRQQAQRRRISAWPAETTVRPRDIAVAGRSLTDLARTRGTPCVLIARAGDADREDGRRTVVLATVLGRTEGHHRRPAEITVDCDLRIIGPRLLDALLLNGPRTRERTRLLVQQRDRQAPPLQVFLPADTSPGDLLTFVCEGTIAASQVRSHDRDPGAADDGWPGRCMK
;
A
#
# COMPACT_ATOMS: atom_id res chain seq x y z
N MET A 1 -38.64 22.79 12.55
CA MET A 1 -37.16 22.87 12.63
C MET A 1 -36.58 21.45 12.78
N SER A 2 -36.40 20.65 11.71
CA SER A 2 -35.86 19.27 11.83
C SER A 2 -35.50 18.62 10.48
N MET A 3 -34.68 19.26 9.64
CA MET A 3 -34.12 18.59 8.44
C MET A 3 -32.59 18.63 8.41
N LEU A 4 -31.97 19.72 8.89
CA LEU A 4 -30.51 19.86 8.92
C LEU A 4 -29.83 18.84 9.86
N HIS A 5 -30.42 18.56 11.03
CA HIS A 5 -29.85 17.56 11.97
C HIS A 5 -29.80 16.15 11.37
N SER A 6 -30.78 15.76 10.56
CA SER A 6 -30.78 14.45 9.89
C SER A 6 -29.69 14.34 8.81
N ILE A 7 -29.40 15.41 8.07
CA ILE A 7 -28.36 15.40 7.02
C ILE A 7 -26.95 15.35 7.63
N PHE A 8 -26.70 16.11 8.70
CA PHE A 8 -25.43 16.05 9.43
C PHE A 8 -25.22 14.71 10.13
N ALA A 9 -26.25 14.14 10.78
CA ALA A 9 -26.18 12.83 11.42
C ALA A 9 -25.91 11.71 10.39
N THR A 10 -26.60 11.74 9.25
CA THR A 10 -26.41 10.75 8.17
C THR A 10 -25.00 10.83 7.59
N SER A 11 -24.49 12.04 7.36
CA SER A 11 -23.12 12.25 6.86
C SER A 11 -22.06 11.75 7.85
N LEU A 12 -22.26 11.97 9.15
CA LEU A 12 -21.37 11.49 10.19
C LEU A 12 -21.39 9.96 10.30
N LEU A 13 -22.57 9.33 10.20
CA LEU A 13 -22.70 7.87 10.25
C LEU A 13 -22.08 7.19 9.02
N ILE A 14 -22.31 7.71 7.81
CA ILE A 14 -21.68 7.21 6.58
C ILE A 14 -20.14 7.33 6.69
N ARG A 15 -19.64 8.46 7.22
CA ARG A 15 -18.20 8.67 7.44
C ARG A 15 -17.62 7.71 8.47
N GLN A 16 -18.30 7.52 9.60
CA GLN A 16 -17.88 6.56 10.62
C GLN A 16 -17.87 5.13 10.10
N GLN A 17 -18.86 4.74 9.29
CA GLN A 17 -18.91 3.43 8.66
C GLN A 17 -17.75 3.22 7.66
N ALA A 18 -17.45 4.20 6.81
CA ALA A 18 -16.31 4.13 5.89
C ALA A 18 -14.98 4.01 6.63
N GLN A 19 -14.82 4.74 7.73
CA GLN A 19 -13.63 4.67 8.58
C GLN A 19 -13.52 3.34 9.33
N ARG A 20 -14.64 2.79 9.84
CA ARG A 20 -14.68 1.46 10.46
C ARG A 20 -14.36 0.34 9.45
N ARG A 21 -14.89 0.42 8.23
CA ARG A 21 -14.57 -0.52 7.13
C ARG A 21 -13.10 -0.48 6.71
N ARG A 22 -12.47 0.69 6.77
CA ARG A 22 -11.02 0.79 6.58
C ARG A 22 -10.29 0.07 7.69
N ILE A 23 -10.59 0.35 8.95
CA ILE A 23 -9.92 -0.30 10.10
C ILE A 23 -10.10 -1.83 10.09
N SER A 24 -11.26 -2.35 9.64
CA SER A 24 -11.46 -3.81 9.55
C SER A 24 -10.57 -4.51 8.52
N ALA A 25 -10.07 -3.79 7.50
CA ALA A 25 -9.13 -4.37 6.53
C ALA A 25 -7.73 -4.60 7.11
N TRP A 26 -7.38 -3.86 8.16
CA TRP A 26 -6.07 -3.91 8.78
C TRP A 26 -5.89 -5.18 9.61
N PRO A 27 -4.62 -5.59 9.85
CA PRO A 27 -4.36 -6.67 10.80
C PRO A 27 -4.89 -6.35 12.20
N ALA A 28 -5.09 -7.41 13.00
CA ALA A 28 -5.41 -7.30 14.41
C ALA A 28 -4.37 -6.43 15.14
N GLU A 29 -4.84 -5.76 16.20
CA GLU A 29 -4.00 -4.88 17.02
C GLU A 29 -3.34 -3.71 16.25
N THR A 30 -3.96 -3.30 15.12
CA THR A 30 -3.53 -2.09 14.41
C THR A 30 -3.95 -0.84 15.18
N THR A 31 -2.96 -0.01 15.50
CA THR A 31 -3.15 1.30 16.13
C THR A 31 -2.65 2.39 15.20
N VAL A 32 -3.57 3.24 14.72
CA VAL A 32 -3.22 4.40 13.89
C VAL A 32 -2.86 5.59 14.79
N ARG A 33 -1.62 6.06 14.73
CA ARG A 33 -1.11 7.26 15.42
C ARG A 33 -1.11 8.46 14.46
N PRO A 34 -0.83 9.69 14.92
CA PRO A 34 -0.86 10.87 14.04
C PRO A 34 0.12 10.83 12.86
N ARG A 35 1.31 10.23 13.06
CA ARG A 35 2.40 10.17 12.06
C ARG A 35 2.99 8.77 11.90
N ASP A 36 2.27 7.76 12.35
CA ASP A 36 2.73 6.39 12.28
C ASP A 36 1.53 5.43 12.39
N ILE A 37 1.76 4.19 12.00
CA ILE A 37 0.84 3.09 12.24
C ILE A 37 1.64 1.99 12.93
N ALA A 38 1.06 1.42 13.99
CA ALA A 38 1.63 0.27 14.66
C ALA A 38 0.74 -0.95 14.47
N VAL A 39 1.34 -2.11 14.27
CA VAL A 39 0.64 -3.40 14.20
C VAL A 39 1.26 -4.33 15.24
N ALA A 40 0.46 -4.86 16.15
CA ALA A 40 0.93 -5.67 17.30
C ALA A 40 2.10 -4.98 18.04
N GLY A 41 1.93 -3.67 18.31
CA GLY A 41 2.92 -2.83 18.99
C GLY A 41 4.15 -2.41 18.17
N ARG A 42 4.32 -2.89 16.94
CA ARG A 42 5.49 -2.56 16.10
C ARG A 42 5.19 -1.37 15.20
N SER A 43 5.98 -0.30 15.32
CA SER A 43 5.94 0.84 14.39
C SER A 43 6.31 0.39 12.98
N LEU A 44 5.46 0.74 12.01
CA LEU A 44 5.74 0.48 10.60
C LEU A 44 6.84 1.41 10.07
N THR A 45 6.97 2.62 10.64
CA THR A 45 8.04 3.55 10.27
C THR A 45 9.40 3.00 10.69
N ASP A 46 9.51 2.51 11.93
CA ASP A 46 10.73 1.88 12.42
C ASP A 46 11.05 0.59 11.65
N LEU A 47 10.02 -0.16 11.26
CA LEU A 47 10.17 -1.36 10.43
C LEU A 47 10.79 -1.03 9.07
N ALA A 48 10.24 -0.02 8.36
CA ALA A 48 10.77 0.45 7.08
C ALA A 48 12.21 0.96 7.23
N ARG A 49 12.51 1.73 8.28
CA ARG A 49 13.85 2.24 8.56
C ARG A 49 14.87 1.11 8.81
N THR A 50 14.46 0.07 9.54
CA THR A 50 15.37 -1.02 9.95
C THR A 50 15.59 -2.04 8.82
N ARG A 51 14.55 -2.32 8.01
CA ARG A 51 14.62 -3.36 6.96
C ARG A 51 14.86 -2.80 5.56
N GLY A 52 14.71 -1.50 5.37
CA GLY A 52 14.59 -0.88 4.06
C GLY A 52 13.24 -1.16 3.40
N THR A 53 12.91 -0.41 2.35
CA THR A 53 11.77 -0.68 1.48
C THR A 53 12.24 -1.32 0.15
N PRO A 54 11.39 -2.12 -0.51
CA PRO A 54 10.09 -2.58 -0.02
C PRO A 54 10.25 -3.66 1.07
N CYS A 55 9.39 -3.62 2.09
CA CYS A 55 9.33 -4.67 3.11
C CYS A 55 7.90 -5.03 3.50
N VAL A 56 7.74 -6.15 4.18
CA VAL A 56 6.42 -6.70 4.54
C VAL A 56 6.31 -7.01 6.02
N LEU A 57 5.08 -6.89 6.53
CA LEU A 57 4.65 -7.39 7.82
C LEU A 57 3.41 -8.26 7.62
N ILE A 58 3.48 -9.52 8.06
CA ILE A 58 2.34 -10.44 8.03
C ILE A 58 1.79 -10.55 9.45
N ALA A 59 0.49 -10.32 9.62
CA ALA A 59 -0.19 -10.42 10.90
C ALA A 59 -1.57 -11.04 10.74
N ARG A 60 -2.21 -11.41 11.86
CA ARG A 60 -3.59 -11.94 11.85
C ARG A 60 -4.54 -10.85 11.37
N ALA A 61 -5.59 -11.21 10.64
CA ALA A 61 -6.61 -10.26 10.23
C ALA A 61 -7.37 -9.70 11.44
N GLY A 62 -7.84 -8.45 11.36
CA GLY A 62 -8.59 -7.81 12.46
C GLY A 62 -10.05 -8.24 12.54
N ASP A 63 -10.60 -8.79 11.46
CA ASP A 63 -11.93 -9.40 11.39
C ASP A 63 -11.86 -10.86 11.83
N ALA A 64 -12.20 -11.10 13.10
CA ALA A 64 -12.10 -12.39 13.80
C ALA A 64 -13.00 -13.53 13.27
N ASP A 65 -13.71 -13.36 12.16
CA ASP A 65 -14.64 -14.35 11.61
C ASP A 65 -13.95 -15.48 10.82
N ARG A 66 -12.64 -15.35 10.53
CA ARG A 66 -11.82 -16.43 9.96
C ARG A 66 -10.64 -16.70 10.87
N GLU A 67 -10.68 -17.83 11.58
CA GLU A 67 -9.64 -18.30 12.53
C GLU A 67 -8.20 -18.27 11.97
N ASP A 68 -8.06 -18.36 10.64
CA ASP A 68 -6.79 -18.38 9.90
C ASP A 68 -6.54 -17.17 8.96
N GLY A 69 -7.37 -16.13 9.05
CA GLY A 69 -7.19 -14.92 8.24
C GLY A 69 -5.84 -14.26 8.48
N ARG A 70 -5.01 -14.13 7.43
CA ARG A 70 -3.77 -13.33 7.45
C ARG A 70 -3.94 -12.10 6.55
N ARG A 71 -3.35 -10.99 6.99
CA ARG A 71 -3.20 -9.77 6.20
C ARG A 71 -1.71 -9.47 6.07
N THR A 72 -1.31 -8.99 4.91
CA THR A 72 0.05 -8.50 4.67
C THR A 72 0.02 -6.99 4.55
N VAL A 73 0.86 -6.32 5.33
CA VAL A 73 1.14 -4.89 5.17
C VAL A 73 2.44 -4.77 4.40
N VAL A 74 2.37 -4.23 3.18
CA VAL A 74 3.54 -3.91 2.36
C VAL A 74 3.89 -2.44 2.57
N LEU A 75 5.16 -2.19 2.91
CA LEU A 75 5.74 -0.87 3.02
C LEU A 75 6.56 -0.58 1.77
N ALA A 76 6.27 0.55 1.12
CA ALA A 76 6.93 0.99 -0.09
C ALA A 76 7.28 2.48 0.01
N THR A 77 8.36 2.87 -0.65
CA THR A 77 8.78 4.27 -0.76
C THR A 77 8.27 4.86 -2.09
N VAL A 78 7.73 6.07 -2.03
CA VAL A 78 7.45 6.87 -3.23
C VAL A 78 8.77 7.33 -3.83
N LEU A 79 9.07 6.88 -5.05
CA LEU A 79 10.29 7.22 -5.78
C LEU A 79 10.16 8.51 -6.57
N GLY A 80 8.95 8.84 -7.02
CA GLY A 80 8.72 9.95 -7.93
C GLY A 80 7.25 10.31 -8.00
N ARG A 81 6.98 11.53 -8.46
CA ARG A 81 5.64 12.04 -8.70
C ARG A 81 5.60 12.83 -9.98
N THR A 82 4.58 12.57 -10.78
CA THR A 82 4.26 13.29 -12.01
C THR A 82 2.89 13.92 -11.83
N GLU A 83 2.84 15.25 -11.91
CA GLU A 83 1.57 15.96 -11.80
C GLU A 83 0.63 15.59 -12.96
N GLY A 84 -0.64 15.45 -12.63
CA GLY A 84 -1.69 15.19 -13.60
C GLY A 84 -1.95 16.43 -14.46
N HIS A 85 -2.39 16.22 -15.70
CA HIS A 85 -2.81 17.32 -16.58
C HIS A 85 -4.32 17.30 -16.82
N HIS A 86 -4.97 18.45 -16.61
CA HIS A 86 -6.41 18.72 -16.75
C HIS A 86 -7.36 17.72 -16.07
N ARG A 87 -7.49 16.52 -16.65
CA ARG A 87 -8.42 15.44 -16.26
C ARG A 87 -7.71 14.16 -15.86
N ARG A 88 -6.38 14.11 -15.94
CA ARG A 88 -5.59 12.96 -15.50
C ARG A 88 -5.23 13.14 -14.02
N PRO A 89 -5.44 12.13 -13.17
CA PRO A 89 -4.92 12.16 -11.80
C PRO A 89 -3.39 12.23 -11.83
N ALA A 90 -2.79 12.78 -10.77
CA ALA A 90 -1.34 12.70 -10.61
C ALA A 90 -0.91 11.25 -10.43
N GLU A 91 0.29 10.96 -10.94
CA GLU A 91 0.90 9.64 -10.90
C GLU A 91 2.04 9.65 -9.89
N ILE A 92 2.17 8.58 -9.11
CA ILE A 92 3.30 8.35 -8.21
C ILE A 92 3.97 7.04 -8.57
N THR A 93 5.29 6.99 -8.47
CA THR A 93 6.08 5.79 -8.70
C THR A 93 6.52 5.23 -7.35
N VAL A 94 6.46 3.90 -7.17
CA VAL A 94 6.89 3.21 -5.94
C VAL A 94 7.93 2.14 -6.21
N ASP A 95 8.66 1.75 -5.17
CA ASP A 95 9.73 0.76 -5.18
C ASP A 95 9.27 -0.70 -4.98
N CYS A 96 7.98 -0.99 -5.15
CA CYS A 96 7.41 -2.32 -5.01
C CYS A 96 6.71 -2.84 -6.27
N ASP A 97 6.64 -4.17 -6.40
CA ASP A 97 5.93 -4.85 -7.49
C ASP A 97 4.40 -4.80 -7.27
N LEU A 98 3.70 -4.08 -8.13
CA LEU A 98 2.26 -3.90 -8.04
C LEU A 98 1.44 -5.07 -8.59
N ARG A 99 2.05 -6.02 -9.32
CA ARG A 99 1.35 -7.19 -9.89
C ARG A 99 0.77 -8.09 -8.81
N ILE A 100 1.52 -8.26 -7.72
CA ILE A 100 1.11 -9.09 -6.58
C ILE A 100 0.20 -8.31 -5.62
N ILE A 101 0.39 -6.99 -5.52
CA ILE A 101 -0.38 -6.12 -4.62
C ILE A 101 -1.78 -5.86 -5.16
N GLY A 102 -1.92 -5.52 -6.45
CA GLY A 102 -3.16 -5.05 -7.06
C GLY A 102 -4.37 -5.94 -6.83
N PRO A 103 -4.33 -7.24 -7.19
CA PRO A 103 -5.45 -8.16 -7.02
C PRO A 103 -5.84 -8.42 -5.55
N ARG A 104 -4.98 -8.07 -4.60
CA ARG A 104 -5.15 -8.36 -3.16
C ARG A 104 -5.33 -7.09 -2.34
N LEU A 105 -5.31 -5.91 -2.95
CA LEU A 105 -5.30 -4.64 -2.25
C LEU A 105 -6.65 -4.39 -1.56
N LEU A 106 -6.60 -4.17 -0.24
CA LEU A 106 -7.77 -3.84 0.58
C LEU A 106 -7.79 -2.37 0.97
N ASP A 107 -6.63 -1.80 1.29
CA ASP A 107 -6.49 -0.40 1.66
C ASP A 107 -5.06 0.11 1.36
N ALA A 108 -4.93 1.42 1.19
CA ALA A 108 -3.64 2.09 1.01
C ALA A 108 -3.59 3.40 1.78
N LEU A 109 -2.54 3.61 2.59
CA LEU A 109 -2.35 4.80 3.42
C LEU A 109 -0.94 5.37 3.31
N LEU A 110 -0.84 6.70 3.46
CA LEU A 110 0.40 7.41 3.72
C LEU A 110 0.77 7.28 5.20
N LEU A 111 1.97 6.81 5.50
CA LEU A 111 2.37 6.47 6.87
C LEU A 111 2.59 7.70 7.77
N ASN A 112 3.11 8.80 7.20
CA ASN A 112 3.32 10.07 7.92
C ASN A 112 2.05 10.95 7.99
N GLY A 113 0.96 10.53 7.34
CA GLY A 113 -0.32 11.23 7.33
C GLY A 113 -1.53 10.29 7.29
N PRO A 114 -1.60 9.24 8.13
CA PRO A 114 -2.61 8.19 7.98
C PRO A 114 -4.02 8.69 8.31
N ARG A 115 -4.11 9.80 9.07
CA ARG A 115 -5.36 10.47 9.46
C ARG A 115 -5.74 11.63 8.54
N THR A 116 -4.96 11.92 7.50
CA THR A 116 -5.27 13.03 6.58
C THR A 116 -6.62 12.78 5.92
N ARG A 117 -7.52 13.77 6.08
CA ARG A 117 -8.92 13.69 5.64
C ARG A 117 -9.07 14.05 4.17
N GLU A 118 -8.33 15.05 3.72
CA GLU A 118 -8.33 15.49 2.33
C GLU A 118 -7.45 14.55 1.52
N ARG A 119 -8.09 13.75 0.66
CA ARG A 119 -7.42 12.77 -0.17
C ARG A 119 -7.88 12.92 -1.59
N THR A 120 -6.94 12.86 -2.51
CA THR A 120 -7.20 12.86 -3.94
C THR A 120 -6.92 11.48 -4.52
N ARG A 121 -7.48 11.22 -5.70
CA ARG A 121 -7.18 10.01 -6.44
C ARG A 121 -5.80 10.15 -7.07
N LEU A 122 -4.91 9.21 -6.78
CA LEU A 122 -3.59 9.08 -7.40
C LEU A 122 -3.49 7.74 -8.14
N LEU A 123 -2.70 7.71 -9.20
CA LEU A 123 -2.29 6.48 -9.87
C LEU A 123 -0.93 6.05 -9.35
N VAL A 124 -0.87 4.91 -8.67
CA VAL A 124 0.38 4.29 -8.25
C VAL A 124 0.90 3.42 -9.38
N GLN A 125 2.12 3.70 -9.81
CA GLN A 125 2.86 2.94 -10.80
C GLN A 125 4.06 2.28 -10.12
N GLN A 126 4.41 1.07 -10.55
CA GLN A 126 5.74 0.57 -10.27
C GLN A 126 6.77 1.20 -11.22
N ARG A 127 8.04 1.20 -10.82
CA ARG A 127 9.15 1.81 -11.56
C ARG A 127 9.22 1.42 -13.03
N ASP A 128 9.08 0.13 -13.32
CA ASP A 128 9.23 -0.44 -14.67
C ASP A 128 7.93 -0.42 -15.51
N ARG A 129 6.81 0.03 -14.93
CA ARG A 129 5.47 0.05 -15.54
C ARG A 129 5.02 -1.29 -16.15
N GLN A 130 5.52 -2.43 -15.65
CA GLN A 130 5.12 -3.77 -16.12
C GLN A 130 3.73 -4.22 -15.63
N ALA A 131 3.07 -3.41 -14.79
CA ALA A 131 1.75 -3.69 -14.24
C ALA A 131 0.81 -2.52 -14.54
N PRO A 132 -0.50 -2.78 -14.63
CA PRO A 132 -1.47 -1.69 -14.64
C PRO A 132 -1.35 -0.84 -13.37
N PRO A 133 -1.53 0.49 -13.47
CA PRO A 133 -1.52 1.35 -12.29
C PRO A 133 -2.62 0.99 -11.30
N LEU A 134 -2.33 1.15 -10.02
CA LEU A 134 -3.34 1.06 -8.96
C LEU A 134 -3.93 2.44 -8.68
N GLN A 135 -5.26 2.52 -8.68
CA GLN A 135 -5.96 3.73 -8.23
C GLN A 135 -6.12 3.70 -6.72
N VAL A 136 -5.56 4.69 -6.03
CA VAL A 136 -5.64 4.82 -4.57
C VAL A 136 -6.05 6.23 -4.17
N PHE A 137 -6.59 6.39 -2.97
CA PHE A 137 -6.92 7.69 -2.39
C PHE A 137 -5.88 8.06 -1.33
N LEU A 138 -5.01 9.00 -1.66
CA LEU A 138 -3.90 9.45 -0.81
C LEU A 138 -3.94 10.98 -0.65
N PRO A 139 -3.24 11.53 0.36
CA PRO A 139 -3.08 12.98 0.50
C PRO A 139 -2.50 13.62 -0.77
N ALA A 140 -3.01 14.80 -1.12
CA ALA A 140 -2.61 15.50 -2.35
C ALA A 140 -1.15 15.97 -2.33
N ASP A 141 -0.53 16.04 -1.14
CA ASP A 141 0.85 16.41 -0.88
C ASP A 141 1.82 15.21 -0.85
N THR A 142 1.35 13.99 -1.16
CA THR A 142 2.22 12.79 -1.28
C THR A 142 3.41 13.08 -2.20
N SER A 143 4.62 12.85 -1.72
CA SER A 143 5.86 13.33 -2.31
C SER A 143 6.92 12.22 -2.37
N PRO A 144 7.96 12.36 -3.21
CA PRO A 144 9.08 11.43 -3.20
C PRO A 144 9.74 11.31 -1.82
N GLY A 145 10.09 10.11 -1.41
CA GLY A 145 10.61 9.79 -0.07
C GLY A 145 9.53 9.42 0.96
N ASP A 146 8.26 9.69 0.66
CA ASP A 146 7.17 9.28 1.53
C ASP A 146 7.00 7.76 1.58
N LEU A 147 6.57 7.27 2.74
CA LEU A 147 6.26 5.86 2.97
C LEU A 147 4.78 5.58 2.77
N LEU A 148 4.47 4.66 1.86
CA LEU A 148 3.15 4.11 1.64
C LEU A 148 3.01 2.74 2.30
N THR A 149 1.80 2.49 2.78
CA THR A 149 1.36 1.20 3.28
C THR A 149 0.27 0.67 2.37
N PHE A 150 0.44 -0.54 1.85
CA PHE A 150 -0.60 -1.32 1.20
C PHE A 150 -1.02 -2.45 2.12
N VAL A 151 -2.31 -2.52 2.43
CA VAL A 151 -2.88 -3.63 3.17
C VAL A 151 -3.46 -4.60 2.17
N CYS A 152 -2.94 -5.83 2.19
CA CYS A 152 -3.30 -6.88 1.26
C CYS A 152 -3.96 -8.05 1.96
N GLU A 153 -4.86 -8.71 1.24
CA GLU A 153 -5.41 -10.00 1.63
C GLU A 153 -4.36 -11.11 1.53
N GLY A 154 -4.39 -12.01 2.52
CA GLY A 154 -3.53 -13.19 2.57
C GLY A 154 -2.08 -12.86 2.90
N THR A 155 -1.20 -13.80 2.56
CA THR A 155 0.24 -13.71 2.77
C THR A 155 0.94 -13.33 1.46
N ILE A 156 1.83 -12.34 1.54
CA ILE A 156 2.74 -11.95 0.46
C ILE A 156 4.16 -11.96 1.02
N ALA A 157 5.05 -12.72 0.40
CA ALA A 157 6.44 -12.79 0.82
C ALA A 157 7.23 -11.54 0.39
N ALA A 158 8.27 -11.19 1.15
CA ALA A 158 9.11 -10.04 0.86
C ALA A 158 9.76 -10.10 -0.54
N SER A 159 10.12 -11.30 -1.00
CA SER A 159 10.69 -11.51 -2.34
C SER A 159 9.71 -11.22 -3.47
N GLN A 160 8.40 -11.36 -3.22
CA GLN A 160 7.36 -11.15 -4.22
C GLN A 160 7.01 -9.68 -4.45
N VAL A 161 7.31 -8.81 -3.47
CA VAL A 161 7.07 -7.36 -3.57
C VAL A 161 8.28 -6.58 -4.05
N ARG A 162 9.44 -7.22 -4.17
CA ARG A 162 10.62 -6.59 -4.75
C ARG A 162 10.43 -6.52 -6.26
N SER A 163 10.49 -5.30 -6.80
CA SER A 163 10.58 -5.11 -8.24
C SER A 163 11.84 -5.84 -8.73
N HIS A 164 11.63 -6.81 -9.60
CA HIS A 164 12.75 -7.46 -10.28
C HIS A 164 13.18 -6.47 -11.35
N ASP A 165 14.23 -5.69 -11.08
CA ASP A 165 14.95 -5.04 -12.17
C ASP A 165 15.44 -6.18 -13.05
N ARG A 166 14.73 -6.41 -14.15
CA ARG A 166 15.17 -7.33 -15.18
C ARG A 166 16.34 -6.61 -15.83
N ASP A 167 17.54 -6.93 -15.34
CA ASP A 167 18.77 -6.37 -15.86
C ASP A 167 18.77 -6.53 -17.39
N PRO A 168 18.71 -5.44 -18.17
CA PRO A 168 18.73 -5.54 -19.63
C PRO A 168 20.10 -6.03 -20.16
N GLY A 169 21.07 -6.27 -19.26
CA GLY A 169 22.41 -6.76 -19.56
C GLY A 169 22.64 -8.26 -19.41
N ALA A 170 21.66 -9.06 -18.97
CA ALA A 170 21.78 -10.53 -19.02
C ALA A 170 21.51 -11.03 -20.45
N ALA A 171 22.35 -10.58 -21.38
CA ALA A 171 22.56 -11.30 -22.62
C ALA A 171 22.99 -12.72 -22.23
N ASP A 172 22.31 -13.67 -22.84
CA ASP A 172 22.62 -15.07 -23.00
C ASP A 172 24.13 -15.35 -22.99
N ASP A 173 24.73 -15.50 -21.81
CA ASP A 173 25.97 -16.24 -21.65
C ASP A 173 25.59 -17.71 -21.87
N GLY A 174 25.50 -18.04 -23.15
CA GLY A 174 25.15 -19.35 -23.66
C GLY A 174 26.02 -20.37 -22.96
N TRP A 175 25.40 -21.19 -22.12
CA TRP A 175 26.04 -22.31 -21.47
C TRP A 175 26.26 -23.40 -22.54
N PRO A 176 27.49 -23.61 -23.08
CA PRO A 176 27.73 -24.70 -24.00
C PRO A 176 28.15 -25.89 -23.13
N GLY A 177 27.19 -26.40 -22.37
CA GLY A 177 27.41 -27.44 -21.37
C GLY A 177 26.98 -28.79 -21.88
N ARG A 178 27.46 -29.20 -23.06
CA ARG A 178 27.36 -30.59 -23.51
C ARG A 178 28.66 -31.09 -24.10
N CYS A 179 28.86 -32.37 -23.81
CA CYS A 179 29.85 -33.34 -24.30
C CYS A 179 31.15 -33.39 -23.46
N MET A 180 31.63 -34.57 -23.03
CA MET A 180 31.24 -35.94 -23.36
C MET A 180 31.91 -36.96 -22.42
N LYS A 181 31.30 -38.15 -22.37
CA LYS A 181 31.79 -39.48 -21.94
C LYS A 181 31.94 -39.78 -20.46
#